data_AF-A0A954BBV2-F1
#
_entry.id   AF-A0A954BBV2-F1
#
_cell.length_a   1.000
_cell.length_b   1.000
_cell.length_c   1.000
_cell.angle_alpha   90.00
_cell.angle_beta   90.00
_cell.angle_gamma   90.00
#
_symmetry.space_group_name_H-M   'P 1'
#
loop_
_entity.id
_entity.type
_entity.pdbx_description
1 polymer ?
#
loop_
_entity_poly.entity_id
_entity_poly.type
_entity_poly.pdbx_seq_one_letter_code
_entity_poly.pdbx_strand_id
1 'polypeptide(L)'
;AGHTLVIDGVVYKLSLLPSGVVRPNCLGVIGSGVVVDPFALINEIGRIEAQGVKVTPANLVIAENATLILPVHQELDQMRETSNTGVKIGTTKRGIGPAYEDRAGRRALRVVDLLYPERLEEKVENLLVHHNALRRGFGAAEVEAGGLVAQLKEIAPKVAPFVRPVWRLLDEARRTGKRILFEGAQGVLLDVDHGTYPYVTSSNTVAGQAATGSGLGPGAVGYVLGIVKAYTTRVGEGPFPTELVDAVGQRLGERGHEFGTVTGRKRRCGWFDAALVRQSLKVSGVNGIALTKLDVLDGLDELKVGVGYRIGGKEFDYLPAGVDKATKIEPIYETVEGWSASTACARSW
;
A
#
# COMPACT_ATOMS: atom_id res chain seq x y z
N ALA A 1 1.58 -3.06 3.38
CA ALA A 1 0.15 -2.66 3.29
C ALA A 1 -0.59 -3.22 4.50
N GLY A 2 -1.92 -3.34 4.48
CA GLY A 2 -2.67 -4.08 5.49
C GLY A 2 -3.97 -4.62 4.90
N HIS A 3 -4.13 -5.94 4.87
CA HIS A 3 -5.35 -6.58 4.38
C HIS A 3 -5.81 -7.66 5.37
N THR A 4 -7.11 -7.94 5.36
CA THR A 4 -7.73 -8.94 6.22
C THR A 4 -8.37 -9.99 5.33
N LEU A 5 -7.97 -11.24 5.54
CA LEU A 5 -8.53 -12.40 4.84
C LEU A 5 -9.43 -13.15 5.81
N VAL A 6 -10.56 -13.64 5.31
CA VAL A 6 -11.42 -14.58 6.02
C VAL A 6 -11.47 -15.85 5.20
N ILE A 7 -10.90 -16.93 5.72
CA ILE A 7 -10.86 -18.25 5.06
C ILE A 7 -11.49 -19.24 6.01
N ASP A 8 -12.60 -19.85 5.60
CA ASP A 8 -13.34 -20.85 6.39
C ASP A 8 -13.63 -20.36 7.83
N GLY A 9 -13.98 -19.08 7.96
CA GLY A 9 -14.28 -18.43 9.24
C GLY A 9 -13.05 -17.92 10.03
N VAL A 10 -11.83 -18.26 9.61
CA VAL A 10 -10.60 -17.82 10.28
C VAL A 10 -10.12 -16.50 9.71
N VAL A 11 -9.81 -15.54 10.59
CA VAL A 11 -9.39 -14.18 10.23
C VAL A 11 -7.86 -14.05 10.27
N TYR A 12 -7.25 -13.78 9.13
CA TYR A 12 -5.83 -13.49 9.00
C TYR A 12 -5.59 -12.01 8.72
N LYS A 13 -4.71 -11.36 9.50
CA LYS A 13 -4.34 -9.95 9.33
C LYS A 13 -2.88 -9.83 8.87
N LEU A 14 -2.71 -9.60 7.58
CA LEU A 14 -1.43 -9.55 6.90
C LEU A 14 -1.04 -8.10 6.55
N SER A 15 0.25 -7.86 6.33
CA SER A 15 0.86 -6.56 6.04
C SER A 15 1.97 -6.63 4.99
N LEU A 16 3.04 -7.39 5.23
CA LEU A 16 4.15 -7.65 4.31
C LEU A 16 3.99 -9.00 3.62
N LEU A 17 3.44 -9.99 4.31
CA LEU A 17 3.22 -11.31 3.73
C LEU A 17 2.17 -11.21 2.61
N PRO A 18 2.44 -11.78 1.42
CA PRO A 18 1.44 -11.88 0.37
C PRO A 18 0.25 -12.73 0.83
N SER A 19 -0.95 -12.38 0.37
CA SER A 19 -2.22 -13.07 0.68
C SER A 19 -2.18 -14.58 0.38
N GLY A 20 -1.34 -14.99 -0.57
CA GLY A 20 -1.18 -16.40 -0.95
C GLY A 20 -0.54 -17.28 0.12
N VAL A 21 0.20 -16.73 1.09
CA VAL A 21 0.97 -17.53 2.06
C VAL A 21 0.09 -18.42 2.95
N VAL A 22 -1.17 -18.05 3.14
CA VAL A 22 -2.15 -18.81 3.94
C VAL A 22 -2.84 -19.91 3.14
N ARG A 23 -2.55 -20.05 1.84
CA ARG A 23 -3.09 -21.12 0.99
C ARG A 23 -2.07 -22.24 0.78
N PRO A 24 -2.50 -23.51 0.82
CA PRO A 24 -1.64 -24.61 0.42
C PRO A 24 -1.25 -24.46 -1.06
N ASN A 25 -0.04 -24.90 -1.41
CA ASN A 25 0.49 -24.90 -2.78
C ASN A 25 0.66 -23.51 -3.43
N CYS A 26 0.64 -22.43 -2.65
CA CYS A 26 0.95 -21.09 -3.13
C CYS A 26 2.31 -20.63 -2.59
N LEU A 27 3.16 -20.12 -3.49
CA LEU A 27 4.43 -19.51 -3.13
C LEU A 27 4.22 -18.00 -2.95
N GLY A 28 4.38 -17.50 -1.73
CA GLY A 28 4.45 -16.07 -1.46
C GLY A 28 5.79 -15.51 -1.93
N VAL A 29 5.75 -14.40 -2.67
CA VAL A 29 6.94 -13.70 -3.16
C VAL A 29 6.86 -12.23 -2.77
N ILE A 30 7.88 -11.73 -2.06
CA ILE A 30 8.08 -10.31 -1.80
C ILE A 30 9.08 -9.78 -2.85
N GLY A 31 8.57 -9.00 -3.80
CA GLY A 31 9.36 -8.44 -4.91
C GLY A 31 10.29 -7.29 -4.51
N SER A 32 11.23 -6.95 -5.39
CA SER A 32 12.19 -5.85 -5.21
C SER A 32 11.55 -4.46 -5.18
N GLY A 33 10.30 -4.33 -5.59
CA GLY A 33 9.50 -3.11 -5.47
C GLY A 33 9.12 -2.79 -4.02
N VAL A 34 9.10 -3.79 -3.14
CA VAL A 34 8.70 -3.65 -1.73
C VAL A 34 9.86 -3.09 -0.90
N VAL A 35 9.53 -2.19 0.03
CA VAL A 35 10.41 -1.83 1.17
C VAL A 35 10.08 -2.74 2.35
N VAL A 36 11.07 -3.46 2.86
CA VAL A 36 10.91 -4.56 3.82
C VAL A 36 11.45 -4.15 5.17
N ASP A 37 10.57 -4.06 6.16
CA ASP A 37 10.99 -4.02 7.57
C ASP A 37 11.25 -5.46 8.03
N PRO A 38 12.52 -5.84 8.30
CA PRO A 38 12.85 -7.23 8.64
C PRO A 38 12.30 -7.63 10.02
N PHE A 39 12.17 -6.69 10.96
CA PHE A 39 11.64 -6.95 12.29
C PHE A 39 10.13 -7.16 12.22
N ALA A 40 9.42 -6.28 11.50
CA ALA A 40 7.99 -6.42 11.29
C ALA A 40 7.64 -7.70 10.51
N LEU A 41 8.46 -8.09 9.53
CA LEU A 41 8.25 -9.34 8.79
C LEU A 41 8.34 -10.56 9.70
N ILE A 42 9.41 -10.70 10.49
CA ILE A 42 9.57 -11.86 11.38
C ILE A 42 8.47 -11.89 12.45
N ASN A 43 8.06 -10.73 12.98
CA ASN A 43 6.93 -10.65 13.90
C ASN A 43 5.61 -11.06 13.23
N GLU A 44 5.40 -10.68 11.96
CA GLU A 44 4.22 -11.07 11.20
C GLU A 44 4.20 -12.58 10.93
N ILE A 45 5.35 -13.17 10.57
CA ILE A 45 5.50 -14.62 10.42
C ILE A 45 5.10 -15.33 11.70
N GLY A 46 5.67 -14.96 12.85
CA GLY A 46 5.37 -15.60 14.13
C GLY A 46 3.88 -15.50 14.53
N ARG A 47 3.21 -14.37 14.24
CA ARG A 47 1.77 -14.22 14.49
C ARG A 47 0.92 -15.18 13.63
N ILE A 48 1.30 -15.37 12.38
CA ILE A 48 0.54 -16.22 11.44
C ILE A 48 0.84 -17.71 11.69
N GLU A 49 2.06 -18.04 12.09
CA GLU A 49 2.41 -19.39 12.56
C GLU A 49 1.65 -19.80 13.83
N ALA A 50 1.44 -18.87 14.76
CA ALA A 50 0.59 -19.09 15.93
C ALA A 50 -0.89 -19.37 15.58
N GLN A 51 -1.31 -19.08 14.35
CA GLN A 51 -2.64 -19.40 13.81
C GLN A 51 -2.67 -20.71 13.00
N GLY A 52 -1.56 -21.47 12.99
CA GLY A 52 -1.46 -22.78 12.33
C GLY A 52 -0.96 -22.75 10.88
N VAL A 53 -0.55 -21.59 10.37
CA VAL A 53 -0.01 -21.45 9.01
C VAL A 53 1.51 -21.64 9.05
N LYS A 54 2.02 -22.66 8.37
CA LYS A 54 3.47 -22.91 8.30
C LYS A 54 4.14 -21.97 7.29
N VAL A 55 5.10 -21.15 7.72
CA VAL A 55 5.85 -20.25 6.83
C VAL A 55 7.31 -20.69 6.76
N THR A 56 7.77 -21.05 5.57
CA THR A 56 9.12 -21.61 5.36
C THR A 56 9.70 -21.11 4.03
N PRO A 57 11.00 -21.30 3.79
CA PRO A 57 11.61 -21.02 2.48
C PRO A 57 10.97 -21.76 1.29
N ALA A 58 10.16 -22.79 1.55
CA ALA A 58 9.42 -23.51 0.52
C ALA A 58 8.16 -22.76 0.03
N ASN A 59 7.58 -21.86 0.84
CA ASN A 59 6.36 -21.12 0.50
C ASN A 59 6.45 -19.60 0.70
N LEU A 60 7.61 -19.07 1.10
CA LEU A 60 7.90 -17.65 1.11
C LEU A 60 9.29 -17.38 0.54
N VAL A 61 9.39 -16.36 -0.32
CA VAL A 61 10.64 -15.86 -0.88
C VAL A 61 10.68 -14.33 -0.83
N ILE A 62 11.85 -13.78 -0.54
CA ILE A 62 12.11 -12.34 -0.49
C ILE A 62 13.19 -12.00 -1.51
N ALA A 63 12.95 -10.96 -2.31
CA ALA A 63 13.92 -10.45 -3.26
C ALA A 63 15.16 -9.92 -2.52
N GLU A 64 16.33 -10.45 -2.87
CA GLU A 64 17.61 -10.01 -2.31
C GLU A 64 17.87 -8.50 -2.51
N ASN A 65 17.37 -7.93 -3.60
CA ASN A 65 17.53 -6.53 -3.95
C ASN A 65 16.37 -5.63 -3.45
N ALA A 66 15.45 -6.13 -2.62
CA ALA A 66 14.46 -5.29 -1.93
C ALA A 66 15.16 -4.37 -0.91
N THR A 67 14.63 -3.15 -0.76
CA THR A 67 15.18 -2.15 0.17
C THR A 67 14.74 -2.45 1.60
N LEU A 68 15.62 -2.28 2.58
CA LEU A 68 15.29 -2.43 3.99
C LEU A 68 14.67 -1.15 4.58
N ILE A 69 13.67 -1.34 5.43
CA ILE A 69 13.22 -0.32 6.38
C ILE A 69 13.96 -0.54 7.70
N LEU A 70 14.60 0.51 8.21
CA LEU A 70 15.36 0.49 9.44
C LEU A 70 14.72 1.45 10.47
N PRO A 71 15.03 1.34 11.78
CA PRO A 71 14.50 2.22 12.81
C PRO A 71 14.65 3.72 12.48
N VAL A 72 15.80 4.13 11.93
CA VAL A 72 16.03 5.52 11.49
C VAL A 72 15.01 6.03 10.47
N HIS A 73 14.48 5.17 9.60
CA HIS A 73 13.42 5.52 8.65
C HIS A 73 12.09 5.77 9.35
N GLN A 74 11.74 4.92 10.32
CA GLN A 74 10.50 5.06 11.08
C GLN A 74 10.52 6.35 11.92
N GLU A 75 11.65 6.59 12.59
CA GLU A 75 11.86 7.80 13.39
C GLU A 75 11.80 9.06 12.52
N LEU A 76 12.42 9.04 11.33
CA LEU A 76 12.37 10.18 10.40
C LEU A 76 10.95 10.44 9.87
N ASP A 77 10.21 9.40 9.51
CA ASP A 77 8.80 9.49 9.10
C ASP A 77 7.95 10.11 10.22
N GLN A 78 8.15 9.66 11.46
CA GLN A 78 7.49 10.24 12.63
C GLN A 78 7.86 11.71 12.85
N MET A 79 9.15 12.06 12.84
CA MET A 79 9.62 13.44 13.03
C MET A 79 9.02 14.39 12.00
N ARG A 80 9.02 14.00 10.71
CA ARG A 80 8.42 14.78 9.62
C ARG A 80 6.93 15.00 9.81
N GLU A 81 6.18 13.97 10.20
CA GLU A 81 4.73 14.07 10.42
C GLU A 81 4.35 14.86 11.69
N THR A 82 5.20 14.85 12.71
CA THR A 82 4.99 15.62 13.95
C THR A 82 5.50 17.04 13.87
N SER A 83 6.30 17.39 12.86
CA SER A 83 6.80 18.74 12.66
C SER A 83 5.64 19.73 12.53
N ASN A 84 5.79 20.91 13.13
CA ASN A 84 4.85 22.02 12.97
C ASN A 84 5.03 22.73 11.63
N THR A 85 6.11 22.44 10.91
CA THR A 85 6.42 23.00 9.59
C THR A 85 6.26 21.94 8.51
N GLY A 86 5.60 22.31 7.40
CA GLY A 86 5.37 21.41 6.25
C GLY A 86 3.94 20.87 6.14
N VAL A 87 3.68 20.15 5.04
CA VAL A 87 2.38 19.53 4.76
C VAL A 87 2.29 18.21 5.51
N LYS A 88 1.30 18.07 6.39
CA LYS A 88 0.97 16.78 7.02
C LYS A 88 0.32 15.86 6.00
N ILE A 89 0.94 14.73 5.72
CA ILE A 89 0.44 13.75 4.74
C ILE A 89 -0.54 12.79 5.43
N GLY A 90 -0.29 12.48 6.70
CA GLY A 90 -1.02 11.44 7.43
C GLY A 90 -0.44 10.05 7.15
N THR A 91 0.89 9.93 7.19
CA THR A 91 1.59 8.67 6.86
C THR A 91 1.27 7.58 7.88
N THR A 92 1.64 6.34 7.53
CA THR A 92 1.53 5.20 8.45
C THR A 92 2.59 5.20 9.56
N LYS A 93 3.56 6.14 9.52
CA LYS A 93 4.70 6.22 10.45
C LYS A 93 5.52 4.93 10.52
N ARG A 94 5.65 4.26 9.37
CA ARG A 94 6.38 2.98 9.24
C ARG A 94 7.69 3.15 8.47
N GLY A 95 8.11 4.37 8.16
CA GLY A 95 9.36 4.61 7.45
C GLY A 95 9.31 4.30 5.94
N ILE A 96 8.10 4.20 5.37
CA ILE A 96 7.90 3.87 3.95
C ILE A 96 8.55 4.94 3.06
N GLY A 97 8.21 6.21 3.30
CA GLY A 97 8.73 7.34 2.54
C GLY A 97 10.25 7.45 2.62
N PRO A 98 10.82 7.56 3.83
CA PRO A 98 12.28 7.61 4.00
C PRO A 98 13.04 6.44 3.37
N ALA A 99 12.50 5.21 3.43
CA ALA A 99 13.15 4.06 2.78
C ALA A 99 13.15 4.17 1.25
N TYR A 100 12.05 4.64 0.64
CA TYR A 100 12.02 4.90 -0.81
C TYR A 100 12.91 6.10 -1.19
N GLU A 101 13.00 7.13 -0.34
CA GLU A 101 13.92 8.25 -0.54
C GLU A 101 15.37 7.78 -0.57
N ASP A 102 15.78 6.92 0.35
CA ASP A 102 17.14 6.37 0.35
C ASP A 102 17.40 5.40 -0.80
N ARG A 103 16.37 4.70 -1.28
CA ARG A 103 16.45 3.90 -2.50
C ARG A 103 16.76 4.79 -3.70
N ALA A 104 16.01 5.89 -3.86
CA ALA A 104 16.25 6.87 -4.92
C ALA A 104 17.60 7.59 -4.74
N GLY A 105 17.97 7.87 -3.49
CA GLY A 105 19.24 8.46 -3.08
C GLY A 105 20.44 7.52 -3.20
N ARG A 106 20.21 6.25 -3.55
CA ARG A 106 21.24 5.19 -3.72
C ARG A 106 22.06 4.94 -2.45
N ARG A 107 21.48 5.15 -1.27
CA ARG A 107 22.12 4.92 0.04
C ARG A 107 21.44 3.87 0.89
N ALA A 108 20.28 3.37 0.46
CA ALA A 108 19.55 2.37 1.24
C ALA A 108 20.29 1.04 1.34
N LEU A 109 20.23 0.42 2.52
CA LEU A 109 20.56 -0.99 2.67
C LEU A 109 19.48 -1.84 1.97
N ARG A 110 19.90 -2.99 1.45
CA ARG A 110 19.04 -3.98 0.79
C ARG A 110 19.05 -5.30 1.55
N VAL A 111 18.06 -6.16 1.31
CA VAL A 111 17.94 -7.47 1.97
C VAL A 111 19.21 -8.31 1.82
N VAL A 112 19.87 -8.25 0.66
CA VAL A 112 21.13 -8.95 0.39
C VAL A 112 22.26 -8.53 1.34
N ASP A 113 22.23 -7.30 1.87
CA ASP A 113 23.26 -6.83 2.79
C ASP A 113 23.22 -7.58 4.13
N LEU A 114 22.08 -8.16 4.52
CA LEU A 114 21.95 -9.03 5.69
C LEU A 114 22.73 -10.35 5.54
N LEU A 115 23.07 -10.74 4.32
CA LEU A 115 23.86 -11.95 4.05
C LEU A 115 25.37 -11.72 4.25
N TYR A 116 25.80 -10.47 4.42
CA TYR A 116 27.19 -10.06 4.54
C TYR A 116 27.41 -9.25 5.83
N PRO A 117 27.31 -9.89 7.01
CA PRO A 117 27.37 -9.21 8.30
C PRO A 117 28.66 -8.41 8.53
N GLU A 118 29.75 -8.77 7.85
CA GLU A 118 31.04 -8.08 7.86
C GLU A 118 31.00 -6.71 7.18
N ARG A 119 30.01 -6.45 6.31
CA ARG A 119 29.85 -5.18 5.57
C ARG A 119 28.78 -4.26 6.16
N LEU A 120 28.05 -4.73 7.18
CA LEU A 120 26.93 -3.98 7.75
C LEU A 120 27.37 -2.69 8.42
N GLU A 121 28.54 -2.69 9.05
CA GLU A 121 29.07 -1.52 9.77
C GLU A 121 29.29 -0.33 8.83
N GLU A 122 30.12 -0.50 7.80
CA GLU A 122 30.37 0.52 6.79
C GLU A 122 29.08 1.03 6.12
N LYS A 123 28.15 0.12 5.81
CA LYS A 123 26.86 0.49 5.18
C LYS A 123 25.97 1.31 6.11
N VAL A 124 25.90 0.92 7.38
CA VAL A 124 25.13 1.66 8.39
C VAL A 124 25.76 3.03 8.65
N GLU A 125 27.07 3.11 8.77
CA GLU A 125 27.77 4.40 8.93
C GLU A 125 27.45 5.36 7.78
N ASN A 126 27.57 4.89 6.53
CA ASN A 126 27.24 5.68 5.35
C ASN A 126 25.77 6.14 5.31
N LEU A 127 24.84 5.28 5.73
CA LEU A 127 23.44 5.65 5.90
C LEU A 127 23.29 6.77 6.94
N LEU A 128 23.95 6.62 8.09
CA LEU A 128 23.85 7.54 9.22
C LEU A 128 24.45 8.91 8.93
N VAL A 129 25.41 9.04 8.00
CA VAL A 129 25.88 10.37 7.54
C VAL A 129 24.70 11.25 7.11
N HIS A 130 23.77 10.69 6.34
CA HIS A 130 22.57 11.41 5.89
C HIS A 130 21.55 11.58 7.02
N HIS A 131 21.21 10.49 7.71
CA HIS A 131 20.15 10.51 8.72
C HIS A 131 20.52 11.34 9.95
N ASN A 132 21.74 11.27 10.46
CA ASN A 132 22.17 12.09 11.61
C ASN A 132 22.20 13.59 11.26
N ALA A 133 22.51 13.97 10.02
CA ALA A 133 22.38 15.35 9.59
C ALA A 133 20.93 15.87 9.66
N LEU A 134 19.96 15.05 9.22
CA LEU A 134 18.54 15.38 9.34
C LEU A 134 18.11 15.45 10.81
N ARG A 135 18.54 14.48 11.63
CA ARG A 135 18.23 14.43 13.07
C ARG A 135 18.70 15.68 13.79
N ARG A 136 19.93 16.14 13.53
CA ARG A 136 20.43 17.44 14.04
C ARG A 136 19.50 18.59 13.65
N GLY A 137 19.05 18.62 12.40
CA GLY A 137 18.08 19.63 11.93
C GLY A 137 16.73 19.59 12.63
N PHE A 138 16.29 18.42 13.12
CA PHE A 138 15.09 18.25 13.93
C PHE A 138 15.32 18.39 15.44
N GLY A 139 16.56 18.65 15.88
CA GLY A 139 16.92 18.68 17.31
C GLY A 139 16.85 17.31 17.98
N ALA A 140 16.91 16.22 17.22
CA ALA A 140 16.91 14.86 17.73
C ALA A 140 18.34 14.34 17.97
N ALA A 141 18.50 13.47 18.97
CA ALA A 141 19.78 12.83 19.25
C ALA A 141 20.23 11.95 18.07
N GLU A 142 21.52 11.97 17.75
CA GLU A 142 22.12 11.14 16.71
C GLU A 142 22.03 9.65 17.07
N VAL A 143 22.04 8.81 16.03
CA VAL A 143 22.09 7.36 16.19
C VAL A 143 23.52 6.89 15.96
N GLU A 144 24.01 6.06 16.87
CA GLU A 144 25.31 5.38 16.75
C GLU A 144 25.18 4.08 15.93
N ALA A 145 26.15 3.82 15.06
CA ALA A 145 26.10 2.67 14.15
C ALA A 145 26.03 1.32 14.89
N GLY A 146 26.79 1.17 15.98
CA GLY A 146 26.92 -0.11 16.69
C GLY A 146 25.60 -0.72 17.15
N GLY A 147 24.67 0.09 17.62
CA GLY A 147 23.35 -0.38 18.06
C GLY A 147 22.51 -0.94 16.91
N LEU A 148 22.46 -0.22 15.79
CA LEU A 148 21.73 -0.64 14.60
C LEU A 148 22.38 -1.87 13.94
N VAL A 149 23.71 -1.91 13.88
CA VAL A 149 24.46 -3.07 13.37
C VAL A 149 24.18 -4.32 14.20
N ALA A 150 24.15 -4.20 15.55
CA ALA A 150 23.83 -5.32 16.42
C ALA A 150 22.43 -5.89 16.16
N GLN A 151 21.43 -5.02 16.02
CA GLN A 151 20.06 -5.43 15.67
C GLN A 151 19.98 -6.12 14.30
N LEU A 152 20.73 -5.62 13.31
CA LEU A 152 20.79 -6.22 11.98
C LEU A 152 21.47 -7.59 11.98
N LYS A 153 22.54 -7.76 12.75
CA LYS A 153 23.20 -9.07 12.93
C LYS A 153 22.29 -10.08 13.61
N GLU A 154 21.45 -9.65 14.55
CA GLU A 154 20.49 -10.54 15.22
C GLU A 154 19.35 -10.99 14.29
N ILE A 155 18.82 -10.09 13.45
CA ILE A 155 17.68 -10.39 12.57
C ILE A 155 18.11 -11.11 11.29
N ALA A 156 19.33 -10.89 10.80
CA ALA A 156 19.89 -11.49 9.59
C ALA A 156 19.67 -13.01 9.46
N PRO A 157 20.06 -13.87 10.44
CA PRO A 157 19.88 -15.31 10.33
C PRO A 157 18.41 -15.75 10.26
N LYS A 158 17.46 -14.92 10.73
CA LYS A 158 16.02 -15.21 10.65
C LYS A 158 15.46 -14.89 9.27
N VAL A 159 16.02 -13.90 8.57
CA VAL A 159 15.57 -13.46 7.23
C VAL A 159 16.28 -14.23 6.11
N ALA A 160 17.57 -14.52 6.29
CA ALA A 160 18.44 -15.14 5.27
C ALA A 160 17.84 -16.38 4.58
N PRO A 161 17.14 -17.31 5.28
CA PRO A 161 16.57 -18.50 4.63
C PRO A 161 15.56 -18.20 3.52
N PHE A 162 14.90 -17.04 3.56
CA PHE A 162 13.88 -16.66 2.58
C PHE A 162 14.44 -15.90 1.38
N VAL A 163 15.72 -15.50 1.41
CA VAL A 163 16.30 -14.58 0.42
C VAL A 163 16.70 -15.34 -0.86
N ARG A 164 16.18 -14.91 -2.01
CA ARG A 164 16.51 -15.49 -3.33
C ARG A 164 16.50 -14.44 -4.45
N PRO A 165 17.12 -14.71 -5.61
CA PRO A 165 16.98 -13.89 -6.81
C PRO A 165 15.57 -14.03 -7.40
N VAL A 166 14.63 -13.19 -6.94
CA VAL A 166 13.21 -13.25 -7.30
C VAL A 166 12.95 -13.10 -8.80
N TRP A 167 13.68 -12.22 -9.48
CA TRP A 167 13.52 -12.03 -10.93
C TRP A 167 13.71 -13.34 -11.71
N ARG A 168 14.72 -14.15 -11.30
CA ARG A 168 15.03 -15.44 -11.93
C ARG A 168 13.96 -16.47 -11.61
N LEU A 169 13.51 -16.51 -10.36
CA LEU A 169 12.45 -17.42 -9.92
C LEU A 169 11.14 -17.17 -10.69
N LEU A 170 10.76 -15.90 -10.85
CA LEU A 170 9.53 -15.53 -11.54
C LEU A 170 9.64 -15.71 -13.06
N ASP A 171 10.80 -15.46 -13.66
CA ASP A 171 11.06 -15.72 -15.08
C ASP A 171 10.95 -17.22 -15.38
N GLU A 172 11.54 -18.08 -14.55
CA GLU A 172 11.40 -19.54 -14.67
C GLU A 172 9.95 -20.00 -14.48
N ALA A 173 9.25 -19.49 -13.46
CA ALA A 173 7.84 -19.80 -13.22
C ALA A 173 6.98 -19.42 -14.43
N ARG A 174 7.24 -18.26 -15.04
CA ARG A 174 6.54 -17.82 -16.25
C ARG A 174 6.85 -18.72 -17.44
N ARG A 175 8.12 -19.03 -17.72
CA ARG A 175 8.52 -19.90 -18.84
C ARG A 175 7.95 -21.31 -18.74
N THR A 176 7.78 -21.81 -17.52
CA THR A 176 7.17 -23.13 -17.24
C THR A 176 5.64 -23.08 -17.18
N GLY A 177 5.02 -21.95 -17.53
CA GLY A 177 3.56 -21.82 -17.62
C GLY A 177 2.84 -21.75 -16.27
N LYS A 178 3.55 -21.49 -15.15
CA LYS A 178 2.91 -21.30 -13.85
C LYS A 178 2.10 -20.00 -13.83
N ARG A 179 0.99 -20.03 -13.11
CA ARG A 179 0.16 -18.84 -12.87
C ARG A 179 0.81 -17.98 -11.80
N ILE A 180 0.96 -16.70 -12.10
CA ILE A 180 1.51 -15.68 -11.20
C ILE A 180 0.41 -14.64 -10.97
N LEU A 181 0.11 -14.36 -9.71
CA LEU A 181 -0.81 -13.29 -9.31
C LEU A 181 0.00 -12.19 -8.64
N PHE A 182 -0.07 -10.98 -9.17
CA PHE A 182 0.52 -9.81 -8.53
C PHE A 182 -0.51 -9.17 -7.61
N GLU A 183 -0.17 -9.07 -6.33
CA GLU A 183 -0.98 -8.38 -5.33
C GLU A 183 -0.57 -6.91 -5.26
N GLY A 184 -1.48 -6.01 -5.65
CA GLY A 184 -1.24 -4.57 -5.61
C GLY A 184 -1.43 -3.96 -4.23
N ALA A 185 -0.62 -2.95 -3.92
CA ALA A 185 -0.86 -2.00 -2.86
C ALA A 185 -0.26 -0.64 -3.25
N GLN A 186 -0.85 0.49 -2.90
CA GLN A 186 -2.19 0.77 -2.40
C GLN A 186 -3.16 0.93 -3.58
N GLY A 187 -3.96 2.00 -3.63
CA GLY A 187 -4.81 2.35 -4.77
C GLY A 187 -4.18 3.41 -5.67
N VAL A 188 -4.68 3.53 -6.90
CA VAL A 188 -4.13 4.42 -7.95
C VAL A 188 -4.03 5.88 -7.51
N LEU A 189 -4.99 6.38 -6.73
CA LEU A 189 -4.96 7.77 -6.27
C LEU A 189 -3.94 8.05 -5.14
N LEU A 190 -3.25 7.01 -4.67
CA LEU A 190 -2.11 7.10 -3.78
C LEU A 190 -0.79 6.82 -4.51
N ASP A 191 -0.81 6.65 -5.84
CA ASP A 191 0.40 6.55 -6.65
C ASP A 191 1.23 7.84 -6.53
N VAL A 192 2.56 7.70 -6.45
CA VAL A 192 3.46 8.85 -6.31
C VAL A 192 3.42 9.81 -7.51
N ASP A 193 3.17 9.29 -8.71
CA ASP A 193 3.14 10.07 -9.96
C ASP A 193 1.71 10.39 -10.40
N HIS A 194 0.78 9.46 -10.18
CA HIS A 194 -0.58 9.53 -10.72
C HIS A 194 -1.67 9.78 -9.68
N GLY A 195 -1.29 9.91 -8.41
CA GLY A 195 -2.21 10.17 -7.31
C GLY A 195 -2.41 11.65 -7.01
N THR A 196 -3.08 11.92 -5.88
CA THR A 196 -3.34 13.29 -5.40
C THR A 196 -2.12 13.87 -4.67
N TYR A 197 -1.00 14.04 -5.37
CA TYR A 197 0.26 14.53 -4.81
C TYR A 197 0.08 15.89 -4.09
N PRO A 198 0.67 16.12 -2.90
CA PRO A 198 1.61 15.25 -2.17
C PRO A 198 0.96 14.21 -1.24
N TYR A 199 -0.38 14.10 -1.22
CA TYR A 199 -1.12 13.20 -0.35
C TYR A 199 -1.20 11.78 -0.92
N VAL A 200 -0.03 11.19 -1.14
CA VAL A 200 0.18 9.91 -1.83
C VAL A 200 1.14 9.04 -1.02
N THR A 201 1.33 7.79 -1.45
CA THR A 201 2.47 6.99 -0.99
C THR A 201 3.72 7.30 -1.81
N SER A 202 4.87 6.77 -1.42
CA SER A 202 6.15 7.01 -2.08
C SER A 202 6.53 5.93 -3.10
N SER A 203 5.54 5.17 -3.57
CA SER A 203 5.71 4.14 -4.59
C SER A 203 4.64 4.26 -5.67
N ASN A 204 4.91 3.66 -6.83
CA ASN A 204 3.86 3.43 -7.81
C ASN A 204 2.91 2.34 -7.33
N THR A 205 1.62 2.57 -7.50
CA THR A 205 0.53 1.65 -7.16
C THR A 205 -0.20 1.15 -8.42
N VAL A 206 0.09 1.75 -9.58
CA VAL A 206 -0.42 1.33 -10.89
C VAL A 206 0.14 -0.01 -11.34
N ALA A 207 -0.57 -0.71 -12.22
CA ALA A 207 -0.24 -2.08 -12.62
C ALA A 207 1.15 -2.25 -13.25
N GLY A 208 1.70 -1.20 -13.87
CA GLY A 208 3.07 -1.21 -14.40
C GLY A 208 4.14 -1.55 -13.36
N GLN A 209 3.87 -1.25 -12.07
CA GLN A 209 4.77 -1.57 -10.97
C GLN A 209 4.95 -3.09 -10.76
N ALA A 210 4.00 -3.92 -11.21
CA ALA A 210 4.15 -5.37 -11.15
C ALA A 210 5.38 -5.86 -11.93
N ALA A 211 5.75 -5.19 -13.03
CA ALA A 211 6.93 -5.52 -13.82
C ALA A 211 8.22 -5.10 -13.09
N THR A 212 8.42 -3.79 -12.93
CA THR A 212 9.62 -3.21 -12.29
C THR A 212 9.82 -3.68 -10.85
N GLY A 213 8.72 -3.88 -10.11
CA GLY A 213 8.72 -4.31 -8.71
C GLY A 213 8.96 -5.82 -8.51
N SER A 214 8.92 -6.63 -9.57
CA SER A 214 9.20 -8.07 -9.50
C SER A 214 10.45 -8.49 -10.28
N GLY A 215 10.93 -7.64 -11.18
CA GLY A 215 12.02 -7.95 -12.10
C GLY A 215 11.57 -8.67 -13.38
N LEU A 216 10.25 -8.76 -13.61
CA LEU A 216 9.70 -9.25 -14.87
C LEU A 216 9.54 -8.11 -15.89
N GLY A 217 9.64 -8.45 -17.18
CA GLY A 217 9.42 -7.46 -18.25
C GLY A 217 7.97 -6.96 -18.30
N PRO A 218 7.70 -5.77 -18.88
CA PRO A 218 6.36 -5.16 -18.89
C PRO A 218 5.27 -6.04 -19.52
N GLY A 219 5.64 -6.85 -20.52
CA GLY A 219 4.72 -7.84 -21.12
C GLY A 219 4.31 -8.99 -20.19
N ALA A 220 4.77 -9.02 -18.93
CA ALA A 220 4.42 -10.04 -17.94
C ALA A 220 3.15 -9.77 -17.15
N VAL A 221 2.68 -8.52 -17.12
CA VAL A 221 1.55 -8.12 -16.27
C VAL A 221 0.27 -8.85 -16.67
N GLY A 222 0.07 -9.09 -17.98
CA GLY A 222 -1.06 -9.87 -18.47
C GLY A 222 -2.39 -9.17 -18.25
N TYR A 223 -3.29 -9.80 -17.48
CA TYR A 223 -4.63 -9.26 -17.18
C TYR A 223 -4.62 -8.43 -15.89
N VAL A 224 -5.10 -7.20 -15.96
CA VAL A 224 -5.23 -6.28 -14.83
C VAL A 224 -6.68 -6.21 -14.37
N LEU A 225 -6.96 -6.70 -13.15
CA LEU A 225 -8.25 -6.58 -12.50
C LEU A 225 -8.27 -5.36 -11.56
N GLY A 226 -9.12 -4.39 -11.82
CA GLY A 226 -9.34 -3.24 -10.94
C GLY A 226 -10.30 -3.60 -9.81
N ILE A 227 -9.86 -3.46 -8.56
CA ILE A 227 -10.72 -3.63 -7.39
C ILE A 227 -11.34 -2.28 -7.06
N VAL A 228 -12.65 -2.17 -7.24
CA VAL A 228 -13.40 -0.92 -7.10
C VAL A 228 -14.46 -1.12 -6.03
N LYS A 229 -14.59 -0.17 -5.12
CA LYS A 229 -15.64 -0.19 -4.09
C LYS A 229 -16.85 0.59 -4.61
N ALA A 230 -18.06 0.16 -4.26
CA ALA A 230 -19.31 0.82 -4.66
C ALA A 230 -19.47 2.24 -4.10
N TYR A 231 -18.58 2.66 -3.21
CA TYR A 231 -18.46 4.01 -2.64
C TYR A 231 -16.99 4.31 -2.38
N THR A 232 -16.63 5.58 -2.25
CA THR A 232 -15.23 6.00 -2.11
C THR A 232 -14.84 6.06 -0.64
N THR A 233 -13.60 5.69 -0.32
CA THR A 233 -13.05 5.84 1.03
C THR A 233 -11.59 6.30 0.99
N ARG A 234 -11.16 7.11 1.94
CA ARG A 234 -9.79 7.62 2.05
C ARG A 234 -9.29 7.53 3.48
N VAL A 235 -8.04 7.13 3.62
CA VAL A 235 -7.28 7.21 4.87
C VAL A 235 -6.27 8.32 4.74
N GLY A 236 -6.12 9.15 5.78
CA GLY A 236 -5.20 10.27 5.78
C GLY A 236 -5.79 11.54 5.16
N GLU A 237 -4.91 12.51 4.92
CA GLU A 237 -5.27 13.82 4.41
C GLU A 237 -5.39 13.82 2.88
N GLY A 238 -5.71 15.00 2.32
CA GLY A 238 -5.78 15.24 0.88
C GLY A 238 -7.20 15.42 0.33
N PRO A 239 -7.32 15.82 -0.95
CA PRO A 239 -8.59 16.10 -1.58
C PRO A 239 -9.46 14.83 -1.66
N PHE A 240 -10.76 15.04 -1.47
CA PHE A 240 -11.78 14.01 -1.58
C PHE A 240 -13.06 14.70 -2.10
N PRO A 241 -13.20 14.85 -3.42
CA PRO A 241 -14.29 15.63 -4.00
C PRO A 241 -15.69 15.15 -3.60
N THR A 242 -15.88 13.83 -3.50
CA THR A 242 -17.16 13.20 -3.19
C THR A 242 -17.37 12.90 -1.71
N GLU A 243 -16.61 13.52 -0.80
CA GLU A 243 -16.68 13.24 0.63
C GLU A 243 -18.04 13.60 1.21
N LEU A 244 -18.53 12.75 2.11
CA LEU A 244 -19.76 12.95 2.85
C LEU A 244 -19.45 13.17 4.33
N VAL A 245 -19.93 14.31 4.84
CA VAL A 245 -19.86 14.70 6.26
C VAL A 245 -21.24 14.65 6.94
N ASP A 246 -22.21 14.01 6.30
CA ASP A 246 -23.59 13.87 6.72
C ASP A 246 -23.91 12.46 7.25
N ALA A 247 -25.19 12.21 7.53
CA ALA A 247 -25.68 10.92 8.02
C ALA A 247 -25.44 9.76 7.04
N VAL A 248 -25.43 10.03 5.72
CA VAL A 248 -25.13 9.01 4.71
C VAL A 248 -23.66 8.62 4.80
N GLY A 249 -22.75 9.60 4.88
CA GLY A 249 -21.32 9.34 5.08
C GLY A 249 -21.05 8.53 6.35
N GLN A 250 -21.75 8.82 7.45
CA GLN A 250 -21.66 8.04 8.68
C GLN A 250 -22.15 6.60 8.49
N ARG A 251 -23.33 6.42 7.88
CA ARG A 251 -23.91 5.09 7.59
C ARG A 251 -22.98 4.23 6.74
N LEU A 252 -22.38 4.80 5.70
CA LEU A 252 -21.39 4.10 4.84
C LEU A 252 -20.18 3.64 5.66
N GLY A 253 -19.68 4.50 6.56
CA GLY A 253 -18.54 4.18 7.41
C GLY A 253 -18.83 3.05 8.40
N GLU A 254 -20.01 3.06 9.01
CA GLU A 254 -20.45 2.05 9.99
C GLU A 254 -20.72 0.68 9.32
N ARG A 255 -21.59 0.65 8.31
CA ARG A 255 -21.93 -0.60 7.58
C ARG A 255 -20.75 -1.18 6.82
N GLY A 256 -19.90 -0.31 6.27
CA GLY A 256 -18.70 -0.72 5.57
C GLY A 256 -17.56 -1.18 6.49
N HIS A 257 -17.70 -1.06 7.82
CA HIS A 257 -16.63 -1.27 8.80
C HIS A 257 -15.34 -0.52 8.41
N GLU A 258 -15.48 0.75 8.02
CA GLU A 258 -14.39 1.56 7.46
C GLU A 258 -13.50 2.16 8.56
N PHE A 259 -12.80 1.27 9.25
CA PHE A 259 -11.84 1.58 10.30
C PHE A 259 -10.49 0.92 9.99
N GLY A 260 -9.38 1.58 10.35
CA GLY A 260 -8.06 1.02 10.20
C GLY A 260 -7.91 -0.27 11.01
N THR A 261 -7.51 -1.37 10.38
CA THR A 261 -7.37 -2.69 11.03
C THR A 261 -6.27 -2.73 12.10
N VAL A 262 -5.27 -1.86 11.97
CA VAL A 262 -4.14 -1.72 12.90
C VAL A 262 -4.31 -0.50 13.81
N THR A 263 -4.68 0.66 13.23
CA THR A 263 -4.70 1.93 13.97
C THR A 263 -6.07 2.29 14.54
N GLY A 264 -7.15 1.61 14.14
CA GLY A 264 -8.53 1.98 14.49
C GLY A 264 -9.03 3.28 13.86
N ARG A 265 -8.21 4.00 13.08
CA ARG A 265 -8.56 5.32 12.52
C ARG A 265 -9.77 5.21 11.59
N LYS A 266 -10.81 6.02 11.84
CA LYS A 266 -11.99 6.15 10.98
C LYS A 266 -11.55 6.62 9.58
N ARG A 267 -12.07 5.99 8.54
CA ARG A 267 -11.84 6.40 7.15
C ARG A 267 -12.90 7.42 6.75
N ARG A 268 -12.49 8.39 5.93
CA ARG A 268 -13.41 9.33 5.27
C ARG A 268 -14.19 8.55 4.22
N CYS A 269 -15.49 8.77 4.13
CA CYS A 269 -16.39 8.06 3.22
C CYS A 269 -17.08 9.06 2.30
N GLY A 270 -17.42 8.62 1.10
CA GLY A 270 -18.07 9.45 0.11
C GLY A 270 -18.71 8.64 -1.00
N TRP A 271 -19.46 9.32 -1.87
CA TRP A 271 -20.13 8.68 -3.00
C TRP A 271 -19.14 8.04 -3.98
N PHE A 272 -19.66 7.15 -4.84
CA PHE A 272 -18.89 6.59 -5.94
C PHE A 272 -18.41 7.71 -6.87
N ASP A 273 -17.12 7.73 -7.19
CA ASP A 273 -16.54 8.74 -8.08
C ASP A 273 -16.15 8.09 -9.42
N ALA A 274 -17.08 8.14 -10.38
CA ALA A 274 -16.90 7.55 -11.70
C ALA A 274 -15.83 8.29 -12.53
N ALA A 275 -15.68 9.61 -12.34
CA ALA A 275 -14.63 10.38 -13.01
C ALA A 275 -13.23 9.91 -12.57
N LEU A 276 -13.00 9.77 -11.26
CA LEU A 276 -11.74 9.24 -10.73
C LEU A 276 -11.51 7.78 -11.10
N VAL A 277 -12.56 6.95 -11.06
CA VAL A 277 -12.44 5.54 -11.45
C VAL A 277 -12.05 5.46 -12.93
N ARG A 278 -12.73 6.17 -13.83
CA ARG A 278 -12.38 6.20 -15.27
C ARG A 278 -10.92 6.59 -15.50
N GLN A 279 -10.45 7.65 -14.84
CA GLN A 279 -9.05 8.07 -14.88
C GLN A 279 -8.12 6.95 -14.38
N SER A 280 -8.43 6.35 -13.23
CA SER A 280 -7.62 5.30 -12.60
C SER A 280 -7.51 4.04 -13.46
N LEU A 281 -8.61 3.63 -14.11
CA LEU A 281 -8.66 2.47 -15.01
C LEU A 281 -7.75 2.69 -16.23
N LYS A 282 -7.78 3.90 -16.81
CA LYS A 282 -6.93 4.25 -17.96
C LYS A 282 -5.46 4.24 -17.60
N VAL A 283 -5.08 4.90 -16.50
CA VAL A 283 -3.67 4.99 -16.07
C VAL A 283 -3.10 3.62 -15.70
N SER A 284 -3.90 2.75 -15.06
CA SER A 284 -3.45 1.41 -14.66
C SER A 284 -3.60 0.33 -15.74
N GLY A 285 -4.15 0.66 -16.92
CA GLY A 285 -4.36 -0.32 -17.99
C GLY A 285 -5.33 -1.46 -17.60
N VAL A 286 -6.39 -1.13 -16.86
CA VAL A 286 -7.32 -2.12 -16.31
C VAL A 286 -8.15 -2.80 -17.40
N ASN A 287 -8.24 -4.14 -17.36
CA ASN A 287 -9.01 -4.94 -18.31
C ASN A 287 -10.42 -5.29 -17.82
N GLY A 288 -10.64 -5.34 -16.51
CA GLY A 288 -11.96 -5.57 -15.93
C GLY A 288 -12.04 -5.12 -14.48
N ILE A 289 -13.25 -5.05 -13.93
CA ILE A 289 -13.50 -4.52 -12.59
C ILE A 289 -14.16 -5.58 -11.72
N ALA A 290 -13.69 -5.72 -10.50
CA ALA A 290 -14.44 -6.33 -9.41
C ALA A 290 -15.06 -5.22 -8.55
N LEU A 291 -16.37 -5.01 -8.68
CA LEU A 291 -17.12 -4.08 -7.84
C LEU A 291 -17.42 -4.76 -6.50
N THR A 292 -17.03 -4.10 -5.40
CA THR A 292 -17.08 -4.67 -4.05
C THR A 292 -17.93 -3.83 -3.11
N LYS A 293 -18.43 -4.44 -2.05
CA LYS A 293 -19.24 -3.82 -0.99
C LYS A 293 -20.52 -3.13 -1.51
N LEU A 294 -21.20 -3.75 -2.47
CA LEU A 294 -22.48 -3.27 -2.97
C LEU A 294 -23.55 -3.31 -1.85
N ASP A 295 -23.50 -4.33 -1.00
CA ASP A 295 -24.38 -4.56 0.17
C ASP A 295 -24.37 -3.41 1.19
N VAL A 296 -23.32 -2.59 1.20
CA VAL A 296 -23.24 -1.39 2.05
C VAL A 296 -24.25 -0.33 1.62
N LEU A 297 -24.63 -0.32 0.34
CA LEU A 297 -25.60 0.62 -0.22
C LEU A 297 -27.06 0.19 -0.03
N ASP A 298 -27.32 -1.06 0.36
CA ASP A 298 -28.70 -1.58 0.56
C ASP A 298 -29.51 -0.68 1.51
N GLY A 299 -30.76 -0.38 1.17
CA GLY A 299 -31.68 0.44 1.96
C GLY A 299 -31.44 1.94 1.85
N LEU A 300 -30.76 2.42 0.82
CA LEU A 300 -30.76 3.84 0.44
C LEU A 300 -31.86 4.05 -0.60
N ASP A 301 -32.60 5.16 -0.50
CA ASP A 301 -33.67 5.49 -1.46
C ASP A 301 -33.08 6.06 -2.77
N GLU A 302 -31.98 6.79 -2.65
CA GLU A 302 -31.26 7.39 -3.78
C GLU A 302 -29.75 7.22 -3.58
N LEU A 303 -29.04 7.04 -4.69
CA LEU A 303 -27.58 7.01 -4.75
C LEU A 303 -27.09 8.15 -5.64
N LYS A 304 -25.97 8.76 -5.26
CA LYS A 304 -25.29 9.75 -6.09
C LYS A 304 -23.99 9.19 -6.64
N VAL A 305 -23.72 9.47 -7.91
CA VAL A 305 -22.50 9.08 -8.62
C VAL A 305 -21.80 10.33 -9.12
N GLY A 306 -20.57 10.57 -8.67
CA GLY A 306 -19.74 11.68 -9.14
C GLY A 306 -19.25 11.42 -10.57
N VAL A 307 -19.74 12.20 -11.53
CA VAL A 307 -19.43 12.03 -12.96
C VAL A 307 -18.42 13.05 -13.51
N GLY A 308 -18.11 14.08 -12.71
CA GLY A 308 -17.15 15.12 -13.04
C GLY A 308 -17.04 16.15 -11.92
N TYR A 309 -16.35 17.26 -12.21
CA TYR A 309 -16.07 18.33 -11.26
C TYR A 309 -16.28 19.70 -11.89
N ARG A 310 -16.66 20.67 -11.07
CA ARG A 310 -16.51 22.09 -11.35
C ARG A 310 -15.40 22.68 -10.48
N ILE A 311 -14.37 23.22 -11.12
CA ILE A 311 -13.19 23.81 -10.47
C ILE A 311 -12.95 25.18 -11.10
N GLY A 312 -13.03 26.25 -10.30
CA GLY A 312 -12.86 27.62 -10.79
C GLY A 312 -13.83 28.00 -11.91
N GLY A 313 -15.06 27.49 -11.87
CA GLY A 313 -16.10 27.73 -12.89
C GLY A 313 -15.94 26.92 -14.18
N LYS A 314 -14.89 26.08 -14.31
CA LYS A 314 -14.71 25.16 -15.44
C LYS A 314 -15.09 23.74 -15.06
N GLU A 315 -15.66 23.02 -16.01
CA GLU A 315 -16.04 21.61 -15.83
C GLU A 315 -14.94 20.67 -16.31
N PHE A 316 -14.74 19.58 -15.57
CA PHE A 316 -13.74 18.55 -15.83
C PHE A 316 -14.38 17.17 -15.66
N ASP A 317 -14.03 16.25 -16.55
CA ASP A 317 -14.43 14.83 -16.49
C ASP A 317 -13.30 13.94 -15.94
N TYR A 318 -12.23 14.55 -15.42
CA TYR A 318 -11.11 13.93 -14.71
C TYR A 318 -10.68 14.84 -13.56
N LEU A 319 -9.92 14.33 -12.58
CA LEU A 319 -9.33 15.17 -11.55
C LEU A 319 -7.98 15.72 -12.04
N PRO A 320 -7.83 17.04 -12.23
CA PRO A 320 -6.58 17.61 -12.71
C PRO A 320 -5.41 17.41 -11.72
N ALA A 321 -4.20 17.34 -12.27
CA ALA A 321 -2.99 17.33 -11.45
C ALA A 321 -2.82 18.66 -10.70
N GLY A 322 -2.18 18.61 -9.53
CA GLY A 322 -1.92 19.79 -8.69
C GLY A 322 -3.12 20.26 -7.86
N VAL A 323 -4.28 19.60 -7.99
CA VAL A 323 -5.42 19.83 -7.10
C VAL A 323 -5.06 19.36 -5.69
N ASP A 324 -5.19 20.26 -4.72
CA ASP A 324 -4.85 20.02 -3.33
C ASP A 324 -6.08 20.06 -2.41
N LYS A 325 -5.87 19.92 -1.09
CA LYS A 325 -6.94 19.96 -0.10
C LYS A 325 -7.62 21.33 0.01
N ALA A 326 -6.92 22.42 -0.31
CA ALA A 326 -7.46 23.78 -0.25
C ALA A 326 -8.26 24.13 -1.51
N THR A 327 -8.06 23.38 -2.59
CA THR A 327 -8.76 23.57 -3.85
C THR A 327 -10.26 23.34 -3.66
N LYS A 328 -11.06 24.34 -4.00
CA LYS A 328 -12.51 24.22 -4.00
C LYS A 328 -12.95 23.39 -5.21
N ILE A 329 -13.36 22.15 -4.97
CA ILE A 329 -13.84 21.21 -5.98
C ILE A 329 -15.32 20.97 -5.70
N GLU A 330 -16.17 21.23 -6.68
CA GLU A 330 -17.60 20.94 -6.61
C GLU A 330 -17.87 19.68 -7.45
N PRO A 331 -18.17 18.51 -6.83
CA PRO A 331 -18.52 17.31 -7.59
C PRO A 331 -19.84 17.50 -8.33
N ILE A 332 -19.89 17.02 -9.57
CA ILE A 332 -21.10 16.94 -10.39
C ILE A 332 -21.66 15.53 -10.22
N TYR A 333 -22.90 15.42 -9.76
CA TYR A 333 -23.53 14.14 -9.47
C TYR A 333 -24.63 13.80 -10.48
N GLU A 334 -24.72 12.52 -10.82
CA GLU A 334 -25.95 11.90 -11.30
C GLU A 334 -26.63 11.17 -10.14
N THR A 335 -27.96 11.26 -10.05
CA THR A 335 -28.76 10.53 -9.07
C THR A 335 -29.37 9.31 -9.74
N VAL A 336 -29.27 8.16 -9.07
CA VAL A 336 -29.94 6.92 -9.47
C VAL A 336 -30.81 6.43 -8.32
N GLU A 337 -31.87 5.70 -8.67
CA GLU A 337 -32.74 5.06 -7.68
C GLU A 337 -31.93 4.03 -6.87
N GLY A 338 -32.12 4.05 -5.56
CA GLY A 338 -31.57 3.04 -4.67
C GLY A 338 -32.46 1.80 -4.59
N TRP A 339 -32.30 1.03 -3.52
CA TRP A 339 -33.07 -0.20 -3.33
C TRP A 339 -33.17 -0.56 -1.85
N SER A 340 -34.22 -1.28 -1.47
CA SER A 340 -34.48 -1.71 -0.08
C SER A 340 -34.04 -3.15 0.21
N ALA A 341 -34.05 -4.02 -0.80
CA ALA A 341 -33.72 -5.44 -0.65
C ALA A 341 -32.22 -5.64 -0.33
N SER A 342 -31.89 -6.71 0.39
CA SER A 342 -30.47 -7.00 0.62
C SER A 342 -29.83 -7.65 -0.60
N THR A 343 -28.63 -7.19 -0.94
CA THR A 343 -27.77 -7.80 -1.95
C THR A 343 -26.73 -8.74 -1.34
N ALA A 344 -26.65 -8.84 -0.01
CA ALA A 344 -25.76 -9.76 0.68
C ALA A 344 -26.05 -11.21 0.24
N CYS A 345 -24.99 -11.97 0.01
CA CYS A 345 -25.04 -13.37 -0.45
C CYS A 345 -25.62 -13.62 -1.85
N ALA A 346 -25.96 -12.58 -2.64
CA ALA A 346 -26.33 -12.75 -4.05
C ALA A 346 -25.21 -13.49 -4.84
N ARG A 347 -25.63 -14.30 -5.83
CA ARG A 347 -24.73 -15.16 -6.64
C ARG A 347 -24.93 -15.03 -8.14
N SER A 348 -25.94 -14.29 -8.58
CA SER A 348 -26.21 -13.94 -9.97
C SER A 348 -26.43 -12.43 -10.07
N TRP A 349 -26.19 -11.90 -11.26
CA TRP A 349 -26.54 -10.52 -11.60
C TRP A 349 -28.05 -10.34 -11.67
#